data_AF-A0A9D6IG91-F1
#
_entry.id   AF-A0A9D6IG91-F1
#
_cell.length_a   1.000
_cell.length_b   1.000
_cell.length_c   1.000
_cell.angle_alpha   90.00
_cell.angle_beta   90.00
_cell.angle_gamma   90.00
#
_symmetry.space_group_name_H-M   'P 1'
#
loop_
_entity.id
_entity.type
_entity.pdbx_description
1 polymer ?
#
loop_
_entity_poly.entity_id
_entity_poly.type
_entity_poly.pdbx_seq_one_letter_code
_entity_poly.pdbx_strand_id
1 'polypeptide(L)'
;MDDIAIETAADAKLAEIERRVQALETKVAALPDAQKIEEHVTEWVKASLPQPVDPTAAPSFKDISLPIPNVESLVTTARTTWAVLEMLAEIKLLLWMLVDRRYHMGWLTRIVTIGLLLAILVSHWWIPFAGYDNFVSRLIDKAGDLVLGLILFMLLSYETRRYKEWRKGR
;
A
#
# COMPACT_ATOMS: atom_id res chain seq x y z
N MET A 1 -21.32 -0.85 35.70
CA MET A 1 -22.13 -1.90 35.05
C MET A 1 -21.81 -2.04 33.56
N ASP A 2 -21.38 -0.98 32.88
CA ASP A 2 -21.06 -1.03 31.45
C ASP A 2 -19.73 -1.75 31.12
N ASP A 3 -18.73 -1.75 32.01
CA ASP A 3 -17.43 -2.41 31.74
C ASP A 3 -17.54 -3.93 31.56
N ILE A 4 -18.46 -4.59 32.29
CA ILE A 4 -18.68 -6.05 32.21
C ILE A 4 -19.30 -6.44 30.84
N ALA A 5 -20.11 -5.55 30.26
CA ALA A 5 -20.73 -5.78 28.96
C ALA A 5 -19.73 -5.64 27.80
N ILE A 6 -18.66 -4.87 27.98
CA ILE A 6 -17.62 -4.67 26.97
C ILE A 6 -16.67 -5.88 26.94
N GLU A 7 -16.31 -6.42 28.10
CA GLU A 7 -15.42 -7.58 28.24
C GLU A 7 -16.06 -8.84 27.60
N THR A 8 -17.33 -9.10 27.92
CA THR A 8 -18.09 -10.23 27.34
C THR A 8 -18.23 -10.15 25.81
N ALA A 9 -18.34 -8.95 25.23
CA ALA A 9 -18.42 -8.77 23.79
C ALA A 9 -17.07 -8.97 23.08
N ALA A 10 -15.95 -8.71 23.75
CA ALA A 10 -14.62 -8.99 23.22
C ALA A 10 -14.32 -10.48 23.22
N ASP A 11 -14.67 -11.19 24.30
CA ASP A 11 -14.49 -12.63 24.44
C ASP A 11 -15.32 -13.41 23.41
N ALA A 12 -16.56 -12.97 23.16
CA ALA A 12 -17.40 -13.57 22.12
C ALA A 12 -16.80 -13.42 20.70
N LYS A 13 -16.15 -12.28 20.42
CA LYS A 13 -15.45 -12.07 19.14
C LYS A 13 -14.19 -12.93 19.03
N LEU A 14 -13.46 -13.10 20.13
CA LEU A 14 -12.28 -13.95 20.17
C LEU A 14 -12.64 -15.41 19.88
N ALA A 15 -13.68 -15.92 20.53
CA ALA A 15 -14.18 -17.28 20.32
C ALA A 15 -14.66 -17.52 18.87
N GLU A 16 -15.30 -16.53 18.24
CA GLU A 16 -15.70 -16.63 16.84
C GLU A 16 -14.50 -16.64 15.88
N ILE A 17 -13.44 -15.87 16.17
CA ILE A 17 -12.21 -15.89 15.37
C ILE A 17 -11.51 -17.24 15.50
N GLU A 18 -11.38 -17.78 16.71
CA GLU A 18 -10.77 -19.09 16.96
C GLU A 18 -11.50 -20.19 16.19
N ARG A 19 -12.84 -20.19 16.23
CA ARG A 19 -13.67 -21.11 15.44
C ARG A 19 -13.41 -20.98 13.93
N ARG A 20 -13.26 -19.76 13.42
CA ARG A 20 -12.96 -19.52 11.99
C ARG A 20 -11.57 -19.99 11.60
N VAL A 21 -10.58 -19.76 12.45
CA VAL A 21 -9.20 -20.22 12.24
C VAL A 21 -9.18 -21.74 12.19
N GLN A 22 -9.83 -22.41 13.13
CA GLN A 22 -9.88 -23.88 13.18
C GLN A 22 -10.61 -24.48 11.95
N ALA A 23 -11.67 -23.81 11.49
CA ALA A 23 -12.36 -24.21 10.26
C ALA A 23 -11.49 -24.01 9.01
N LEU A 24 -10.64 -22.97 8.98
CA LEU A 24 -9.69 -22.75 7.88
C LEU A 24 -8.55 -23.75 7.93
N GLU A 25 -7.98 -24.03 9.10
CA GLU A 25 -6.94 -25.05 9.27
C GLU A 25 -7.42 -26.43 8.82
N THR A 26 -8.65 -26.80 9.20
CA THR A 26 -9.25 -28.06 8.75
C THR A 26 -9.44 -28.10 7.23
N LYS A 27 -9.86 -26.98 6.62
CA LYS A 27 -10.00 -26.87 5.16
C LYS A 27 -8.66 -26.90 4.43
N VAL A 28 -7.63 -26.27 4.99
CA VAL A 28 -6.27 -26.27 4.43
C VAL A 28 -5.65 -27.66 4.53
N ALA A 29 -5.84 -28.36 5.65
CA ALA A 29 -5.40 -29.74 5.80
C ALA A 29 -6.14 -30.72 4.86
N ALA A 30 -7.36 -30.36 4.43
CA ALA A 30 -8.15 -31.13 3.47
C ALA A 30 -7.81 -30.81 2.00
N LEU A 31 -7.03 -29.76 1.72
CA LEU A 31 -6.58 -29.50 0.36
C LEU A 31 -5.59 -30.60 -0.05
N PRO A 32 -5.79 -31.26 -1.20
CA PRO A 32 -4.86 -32.25 -1.69
C PRO A 32 -3.49 -31.61 -1.91
N ASP A 33 -2.45 -32.40 -1.61
CA ASP A 33 -1.05 -31.98 -1.68
C ASP A 33 -0.76 -31.26 -3.00
N ALA A 34 -0.27 -30.02 -2.92
CA ALA A 34 -0.04 -29.18 -4.10
C ALA A 34 0.87 -29.87 -5.12
N GLN A 35 1.77 -30.72 -4.64
CA GLN A 35 2.65 -31.56 -5.47
C GLN A 35 1.88 -32.51 -6.39
N LYS A 36 0.76 -33.09 -5.92
CA LYS A 36 -0.06 -33.99 -6.76
C LYS A 36 -0.77 -33.24 -7.88
N ILE A 37 -1.15 -31.99 -7.64
CA ILE A 37 -1.76 -31.14 -8.67
C ILE A 37 -0.71 -30.78 -9.71
N GLU A 38 0.51 -30.44 -9.29
CA GLU A 38 1.63 -30.17 -10.20
C GLU A 38 1.98 -31.39 -11.07
N GLU A 39 2.06 -32.58 -10.48
CA GLU A 39 2.32 -33.83 -11.22
C GLU A 39 1.23 -34.10 -12.28
N HIS A 40 -0.05 -33.97 -11.90
CA HIS A 40 -1.16 -34.22 -12.81
C HIS A 40 -1.23 -33.18 -13.94
N VAL A 41 -0.95 -31.91 -13.64
CA VAL A 41 -0.87 -30.87 -14.69
C VAL A 41 0.29 -31.14 -15.63
N THR A 42 1.44 -31.58 -15.11
CA THR A 42 2.62 -31.90 -15.92
C THR A 42 2.34 -33.09 -16.84
N GLU A 43 1.71 -34.14 -16.34
CA GLU A 43 1.29 -35.29 -17.13
C GLU A 43 0.24 -34.92 -18.17
N TRP A 44 -0.76 -34.11 -17.79
CA TRP A 44 -1.80 -33.66 -18.70
C TRP A 44 -1.26 -32.78 -19.83
N VAL A 45 -0.35 -31.85 -19.53
CA VAL A 45 0.33 -31.02 -20.54
C VAL A 45 1.16 -31.90 -21.47
N LYS A 46 1.90 -32.87 -20.91
CA LYS A 46 2.70 -33.81 -21.72
C LYS A 46 1.84 -34.70 -22.61
N ALA A 47 0.64 -35.08 -22.16
CA ALA A 47 -0.31 -35.87 -22.94
C ALA A 47 -1.09 -35.05 -23.98
N SER A 48 -1.34 -33.77 -23.70
CA SER A 48 -2.12 -32.88 -24.57
C SER A 48 -1.27 -32.22 -25.65
N LEU A 49 0.05 -32.14 -25.48
CA LEU A 49 0.94 -31.61 -26.50
C LEU A 49 1.18 -32.66 -27.59
N PRO A 50 0.83 -32.39 -28.86
CA PRO A 50 1.17 -33.29 -29.96
C PRO A 50 2.69 -33.41 -30.03
N GLN A 51 3.21 -34.65 -29.97
CA GLN A 51 4.63 -34.89 -30.14
C GLN A 51 5.04 -34.41 -31.55
N PRO A 52 6.08 -33.56 -31.67
CA PRO A 52 6.52 -33.10 -32.98
C PRO A 52 6.98 -34.29 -33.81
N VAL A 53 6.28 -34.52 -34.94
CA VAL A 53 6.52 -35.62 -35.88
C VAL A 53 7.89 -35.51 -36.56
N ASP A 54 8.50 -34.32 -36.52
CA ASP A 54 9.81 -34.05 -37.08
C ASP A 54 10.50 -32.89 -36.32
N PRO A 55 11.64 -33.11 -35.64
CA PRO A 55 12.38 -32.03 -34.96
C PRO A 55 12.94 -30.98 -35.94
N THR A 56 12.91 -31.28 -37.24
CA THR A 56 13.42 -30.42 -38.31
C THR A 56 12.34 -29.49 -38.89
N ALA A 57 11.05 -29.75 -38.62
CA ALA A 57 9.91 -28.99 -39.17
C ALA A 57 9.32 -27.96 -38.19
N ALA A 58 10.00 -27.70 -37.05
CA ALA A 58 9.55 -26.68 -36.11
C ALA A 58 9.54 -25.31 -36.82
N PRO A 59 8.41 -24.57 -36.81
CA PRO A 59 8.36 -23.22 -37.36
C PRO A 59 9.44 -22.39 -36.67
N SER A 60 10.38 -21.89 -37.47
CA SER A 60 11.47 -21.05 -37.00
C SER A 60 10.87 -19.79 -36.39
N PHE A 61 11.12 -19.56 -35.10
CA PHE A 61 10.74 -18.32 -34.39
C PHE A 61 11.29 -17.04 -35.05
N LYS A 62 12.18 -17.16 -36.05
CA LYS A 62 12.70 -16.03 -36.81
C LYS A 62 11.68 -15.39 -37.76
N ASP A 63 10.61 -16.09 -38.12
CA ASP A 63 9.65 -15.61 -39.12
C ASP A 63 8.45 -14.84 -38.52
N ILE A 64 8.34 -14.81 -37.19
CA ILE A 64 7.32 -14.04 -36.47
C ILE A 64 7.94 -12.71 -36.04
N SER A 65 8.09 -11.78 -36.98
CA SER A 65 8.46 -10.39 -36.71
C SER A 65 7.25 -9.59 -36.22
N LEU A 66 6.74 -9.93 -35.04
CA LEU A 66 5.83 -9.03 -34.34
C LEU A 66 6.60 -7.75 -34.01
N PRO A 67 6.06 -6.54 -34.26
CA PRO A 67 6.65 -5.31 -33.77
C PRO A 67 6.58 -5.38 -32.24
N ILE A 68 7.64 -5.84 -31.59
CA ILE A 68 7.73 -5.93 -30.14
C ILE A 68 7.68 -4.47 -29.67
N PRO A 69 6.56 -3.99 -29.09
CA PRO A 69 6.53 -2.66 -28.50
C PRO A 69 7.65 -2.62 -27.46
N ASN A 70 8.33 -1.48 -27.31
CA ASN A 70 9.45 -1.34 -26.40
C ASN A 70 9.05 -1.74 -24.97
N VAL A 71 9.25 -3.03 -24.62
CA VAL A 71 8.75 -3.66 -23.39
C VAL A 71 9.35 -2.96 -22.18
N GLU A 72 10.54 -2.41 -22.34
CA GLU A 72 11.24 -1.62 -21.32
C GLU A 72 10.44 -0.35 -20.93
N SER A 73 9.85 0.35 -21.90
CA SER A 73 9.03 1.53 -21.63
C SER A 73 7.72 1.19 -20.92
N LEU A 74 7.11 0.05 -21.24
CA LEU A 74 5.89 -0.42 -20.59
C LEU A 74 6.19 -0.91 -19.17
N VAL A 75 7.28 -1.64 -18.96
CA VAL A 75 7.69 -2.12 -17.64
C VAL A 75 8.09 -0.96 -16.73
N THR A 76 8.84 0.01 -17.24
CA THR A 76 9.19 1.22 -16.47
C THR A 76 7.95 2.02 -16.10
N THR A 77 7.05 2.27 -17.06
CA THR A 77 5.78 2.97 -16.78
C THR A 77 4.93 2.21 -15.77
N ALA A 78 4.76 0.91 -15.93
CA ALA A 78 4.01 0.08 -15.00
C ALA A 78 4.61 0.10 -13.59
N ARG A 79 5.95 0.03 -13.48
CA ARG A 79 6.67 0.11 -12.20
C ARG A 79 6.49 1.47 -11.53
N THR A 80 6.54 2.55 -12.30
CA THR A 80 6.30 3.90 -11.78
C THR A 80 4.85 4.06 -11.33
N THR A 81 3.88 3.64 -12.13
CA THR A 81 2.46 3.69 -11.76
C THR A 81 2.19 2.84 -10.51
N TRP A 82 2.82 1.66 -10.42
CA TRP A 82 2.71 0.80 -9.24
C TRP A 82 3.25 1.48 -7.98
N ALA A 83 4.45 2.06 -8.06
CA ALA A 83 5.04 2.79 -6.94
C ALA A 83 4.19 3.99 -6.49
N VAL A 84 3.54 4.69 -7.43
CA VAL A 84 2.61 5.78 -7.10
C VAL A 84 1.37 5.26 -6.39
N LEU A 85 0.80 4.12 -6.82
CA LEU A 85 -0.34 3.51 -6.14
C LEU A 85 0.02 3.03 -4.74
N GLU A 86 1.20 2.45 -4.57
CA GLU A 86 1.73 2.04 -3.26
C GLU A 86 1.89 3.25 -2.33
N MET A 87 2.49 4.34 -2.80
CA MET A 87 2.56 5.60 -2.04
C MET A 87 1.17 6.17 -1.72
N LEU A 88 0.21 6.14 -2.64
CA LEU A 88 -1.16 6.61 -2.37
C LEU A 88 -1.88 5.75 -1.35
N ALA A 89 -1.67 4.42 -1.37
CA ALA A 89 -2.21 3.51 -0.39
C ALA A 89 -1.62 3.80 1.00
N GLU A 90 -0.32 4.05 1.10
CA GLU A 90 0.34 4.46 2.34
C GLU A 90 -0.19 5.80 2.87
N ILE A 91 -0.31 6.81 2.01
CA ILE A 91 -0.89 8.11 2.36
C ILE A 91 -2.31 7.95 2.88
N LYS A 92 -3.13 7.14 2.20
CA LYS A 92 -4.51 6.86 2.63
C LYS A 92 -4.55 6.18 4.00
N LEU A 93 -3.63 5.26 4.26
CA LEU A 93 -3.51 4.57 5.55
C LEU A 93 -3.11 5.56 6.66
N LEU A 94 -2.14 6.44 6.40
CA LEU A 94 -1.77 7.52 7.31
C LEU A 94 -2.94 8.46 7.60
N LEU A 95 -3.71 8.82 6.57
CA LEU A 95 -4.90 9.66 6.71
C LEU A 95 -5.98 8.97 7.56
N TRP A 96 -6.22 7.68 7.32
CA TRP A 96 -7.16 6.87 8.11
C TRP A 96 -6.72 6.76 9.57
N MET A 97 -5.43 6.56 9.84
CA MET A 97 -4.90 6.61 11.21
C MET A 97 -5.11 7.98 11.87
N LEU A 98 -4.98 9.06 11.09
CA LEU A 98 -5.17 10.41 11.60
C LEU A 98 -6.64 10.66 11.99
N VAL A 99 -7.58 10.13 11.21
CA VAL A 99 -9.03 10.27 11.42
C VAL A 99 -9.58 9.28 12.45
N ASP A 100 -8.95 8.12 12.64
CA ASP A 100 -9.45 7.09 13.55
C ASP A 100 -9.39 7.55 15.02
N ARG A 101 -10.55 7.96 15.54
CA ARG A 101 -10.74 8.42 16.92
C ARG A 101 -10.26 7.41 17.98
N ARG A 102 -10.21 6.11 17.66
CA ARG A 102 -9.76 5.06 18.59
C ARG A 102 -8.26 5.10 18.85
N TYR A 103 -7.46 5.68 17.96
CA TYR A 103 -6.08 5.98 18.26
C TYR A 103 -6.02 7.21 19.17
N HIS A 104 -5.48 7.05 20.38
CA HIS A 104 -5.16 8.13 21.31
C HIS A 104 -3.99 8.99 20.78
N MET A 105 -4.12 9.56 19.58
CA MET A 105 -3.29 10.68 19.18
C MET A 105 -3.74 11.88 20.01
N GLY A 106 -2.80 12.70 20.44
CA GLY A 106 -3.14 13.98 21.04
C GLY A 106 -4.05 14.74 20.07
N TRP A 107 -5.23 15.17 20.53
CA TRP A 107 -6.14 15.95 19.68
C TRP A 107 -5.45 17.20 19.10
N LEU A 108 -4.47 17.74 19.84
CA LEU A 108 -3.57 18.81 19.40
C LEU A 108 -2.78 18.43 18.14
N THR A 109 -2.15 17.26 18.09
CA THR A 109 -1.31 16.89 16.94
C THR A 109 -2.14 16.65 15.68
N ARG A 110 -3.38 16.18 15.84
CA ARG A 110 -4.36 16.12 14.74
C ARG A 110 -4.67 17.51 14.17
N ILE A 111 -5.02 18.46 15.03
CA ILE A 111 -5.34 19.83 14.60
C ILE A 111 -4.13 20.48 13.94
N VAL A 112 -2.95 20.34 14.54
CA VAL A 112 -1.71 20.90 13.99
C VAL A 112 -1.42 20.30 12.62
N THR A 113 -1.54 18.97 12.46
CA THR A 113 -1.34 18.30 11.17
C THR A 113 -2.32 18.82 10.12
N ILE A 114 -3.62 18.85 10.44
CA ILE A 114 -4.67 19.33 9.51
C ILE A 114 -4.43 20.82 9.17
N GLY A 115 -4.07 21.63 10.17
CA GLY A 115 -3.77 23.05 10.00
C GLY A 115 -2.56 23.29 9.10
N LEU A 116 -1.47 22.51 9.27
CA LEU A 116 -0.30 22.56 8.39
C LEU A 116 -0.66 22.14 6.95
N LEU A 117 -1.47 21.10 6.79
CA LEU A 117 -1.89 20.62 5.48
C LEU A 117 -2.73 21.67 4.74
N LEU A 118 -3.65 22.32 5.45
CA LEU A 118 -4.41 23.45 4.92
C LEU A 118 -3.50 24.65 4.66
N ALA A 119 -2.53 24.94 5.53
CA ALA A 119 -1.59 26.05 5.31
C ALA A 119 -0.77 25.85 4.03
N ILE A 120 -0.34 24.62 3.72
CA ILE A 120 0.33 24.30 2.45
C ILE A 120 -0.64 24.47 1.27
N LEU A 121 -1.85 23.92 1.36
CA LEU A 121 -2.86 24.01 0.30
C LEU A 121 -3.25 25.45 -0.04
N VAL A 122 -3.37 26.30 0.97
CA VAL A 122 -3.74 27.71 0.80
C VAL A 122 -2.50 28.60 0.73
N SER A 123 -1.26 28.08 0.84
CA SER A 123 -0.01 28.87 0.79
C SER A 123 0.03 29.77 -0.46
N HIS A 124 -0.38 29.21 -1.59
CA HIS A 124 -0.44 29.91 -2.87
C HIS A 124 -1.41 31.12 -2.88
N TRP A 125 -2.43 31.10 -2.03
CA TRP A 125 -3.43 32.17 -1.91
C TRP A 125 -3.08 33.22 -0.85
N TRP A 126 -2.25 32.87 0.15
CA TRP A 126 -1.91 33.78 1.26
C TRP A 126 -0.69 34.66 1.01
N ILE A 127 0.08 34.40 -0.05
CA ILE A 127 1.25 35.21 -0.40
C ILE A 127 0.81 36.23 -1.46
N PRO A 128 0.39 37.46 -1.08
CA PRO A 128 0.00 38.51 -2.02
C PRO A 128 1.17 38.97 -2.92
N PHE A 129 2.40 38.52 -2.66
CA PHE A 129 3.57 38.75 -3.49
C PHE A 129 3.66 37.84 -4.73
N ALA A 130 2.77 36.84 -4.87
CA ALA A 130 2.68 36.00 -6.08
C ALA A 130 2.31 36.77 -7.36
N GLY A 131 1.91 38.05 -7.25
CA GLY A 131 1.71 38.93 -8.40
C GLY A 131 3.01 39.35 -9.11
N TYR A 132 4.18 39.21 -8.45
CA TYR A 132 5.46 39.40 -9.12
C TYR A 132 5.94 38.05 -9.65
N ASP A 133 5.87 37.87 -10.97
CA ASP A 133 6.32 36.65 -11.65
C ASP A 133 7.86 36.54 -11.71
N ASN A 134 8.48 36.65 -10.54
CA ASN A 134 9.91 36.54 -10.36
C ASN A 134 10.25 35.12 -9.92
N PHE A 135 11.28 34.54 -10.54
CA PHE A 135 11.81 33.23 -10.18
C PHE A 135 12.06 33.07 -8.68
N VAL A 136 12.54 34.13 -8.02
CA VAL A 136 12.81 34.17 -6.57
C VAL A 136 11.53 33.95 -5.75
N SER A 137 10.39 34.53 -6.14
CA SER A 137 9.12 34.33 -5.44
C SER A 137 8.64 32.88 -5.53
N ARG A 138 8.75 32.28 -6.73
CA ARG A 138 8.39 30.85 -6.93
C ARG A 138 9.30 29.93 -6.12
N LEU A 139 10.60 30.26 -6.02
CA LEU A 139 11.56 29.48 -5.24
C LEU A 139 11.29 29.58 -3.73
N ILE A 140 10.97 30.77 -3.22
CA ILE A 140 10.63 30.97 -1.81
C ILE A 140 9.31 30.27 -1.44
N ASP A 141 8.29 30.35 -2.29
CA ASP A 141 7.03 29.63 -2.09
C ASP A 141 7.27 28.11 -1.98
N LYS A 142 8.08 27.56 -2.90
CA LYS A 142 8.47 26.15 -2.84
C LYS A 142 9.33 25.79 -1.64
N ALA A 143 10.23 26.67 -1.22
CA ALA A 143 11.02 26.46 -0.01
C ALA A 143 10.12 26.45 1.24
N GLY A 144 9.11 27.32 1.28
CA GLY A 144 8.08 27.36 2.32
C GLY A 144 7.29 26.06 2.39
N ASP A 145 6.76 25.59 1.26
CA ASP A 145 6.07 24.29 1.14
C ASP A 145 6.95 23.15 1.67
N LEU A 146 8.23 23.16 1.35
CA LEU A 146 9.18 22.11 1.71
C LEU A 146 9.51 22.13 3.21
N VAL A 147 9.66 23.33 3.80
CA VAL A 147 9.85 23.48 5.26
C VAL A 147 8.59 23.06 6.02
N LEU A 148 7.41 23.45 5.56
CA LEU A 148 6.13 23.01 6.15
C LEU A 148 5.98 21.49 6.08
N GLY A 149 6.30 20.89 4.93
CA GLY A 149 6.32 19.44 4.74
C GLY A 149 7.33 18.74 5.67
N LEU A 150 8.52 19.34 5.87
CA LEU A 150 9.52 18.82 6.80
C LEU A 150 9.02 18.84 8.26
N ILE A 151 8.39 19.94 8.68
CA ILE A 151 7.81 20.07 10.02
C ILE A 151 6.70 19.03 10.22
N LEU A 152 5.83 18.86 9.22
CA LEU A 152 4.79 17.84 9.22
C LEU A 152 5.39 16.43 9.38
N PHE A 153 6.43 16.13 8.60
CA PHE A 153 7.13 14.85 8.67
C PHE A 153 7.79 14.60 10.03
N MET A 154 8.44 15.62 10.62
CA MET A 154 9.04 15.50 11.95
C MET A 154 7.98 15.25 13.02
N LEU A 155 6.83 15.92 12.94
CA LEU A 155 5.72 15.73 13.88
C LEU A 155 5.16 14.31 13.80
N LEU A 156 4.95 13.79 12.60
CA LEU A 156 4.52 12.40 12.35
C LEU A 156 5.58 11.38 12.83
N SER A 157 6.86 11.65 12.60
CA SER A 157 7.97 10.80 13.04
C SER A 157 8.08 10.75 14.56
N TYR A 158 7.84 11.87 15.24
CA TYR A 158 7.82 11.94 16.69
C TYR A 158 6.67 11.09 17.27
N GLU A 159 5.46 11.23 16.72
CA GLU A 159 4.29 10.48 17.20
C GLU A 159 4.44 8.98 16.94
N THR A 160 4.93 8.56 15.77
CA THR A 160 5.17 7.13 15.48
C THR A 160 6.17 6.50 16.45
N ARG A 161 7.20 7.24 16.86
CA ARG A 161 8.16 6.79 17.89
C ARG A 161 7.49 6.65 19.25
N ARG A 162 6.70 7.65 19.67
CA ARG A 162 5.92 7.61 20.93
C ARG A 162 4.95 6.42 20.96
N TYR A 163 4.32 6.10 19.83
CA TYR A 163 3.45 4.93 19.71
C TYR A 163 4.19 3.61 19.90
N LYS A 164 5.39 3.50 19.34
CA LYS A 164 6.21 2.30 19.47
C LYS A 164 6.61 2.05 20.94
N GLU A 165 6.87 3.12 21.68
CA GLU A 165 7.16 3.06 23.12
C GLU A 165 5.94 2.64 23.93
N TRP A 166 4.76 3.18 23.64
CA TRP A 166 3.51 2.77 24.32
C TRP A 166 3.13 1.31 24.05
N ARG A 167 3.37 0.79 22.83
CA ARG A 167 3.11 -0.62 22.49
C ARG A 167 4.04 -1.60 23.22
N LYS A 168 5.25 -1.19 23.59
CA LYS A 168 6.22 -2.06 24.29
C LYS A 168 5.93 -2.22 25.78
N GLY A 169 5.15 -1.32 26.37
CA GLY A 169 4.81 -1.32 27.81
C GLY A 169 3.52 -2.06 28.17
N ARG A 170 2.80 -2.60 27.18
CA ARG A 170 1.68 -3.54 27.36
C ARG A 170 2.08 -4.90 26.82
#